data_AF-A0AAV3TY84-F1
#
_entry.id   AF-A0AAV3TY84-F1
#
_cell.length_a   1.000
_cell.length_b   1.000
_cell.length_c   1.000
_cell.angle_alpha   90.00
_cell.angle_beta   90.00
_cell.angle_gamma   90.00
#
_symmetry.space_group_name_H-M   'P 1'
#
loop_
_entity.id
_entity.type
_entity.pdbx_description
1 polymer ?
#
loop_
_entity_poly.entity_id
_entity_poly.type
_entity_poly.pdbx_seq_one_letter_code
_entity_poly.pdbx_strand_id
1 'polypeptide(L)'
;MRQFPQHYLRRDGGDYASGKSKETQGFGFSDDVLIIGTHGTSHVDALCHIFCEGTMFGGYSSDEVSSTGSKKLGAETIPPIVTRAIVIDAVPDNTAWLEPGVAIHAADLQSRLDEQGITPEPGDALIVRTGWVEFSHQGNLSGFSAPGLSADTIEWVRHHKFAVIGADNIAVEVGPSEIADTALPLHASLMHQDGLLFLELLDLSSIKGKVTTAMFSLNPLKIVGGTASPVAPMLMY
;
A
#
# COMPACT_ATOMS: atom_id res chain seq x y z
N MET A 1 0.47 6.70 15.90
CA MET A 1 1.64 5.98 15.35
C MET A 1 1.24 4.53 15.16
N ARG A 2 1.37 3.99 13.93
CA ARG A 2 1.02 2.59 13.63
C ARG A 2 1.96 1.68 14.47
N GLN A 3 1.43 0.63 15.11
CA GLN A 3 2.25 -0.26 15.94
C GLN A 3 3.22 -1.04 15.05
N PHE A 4 4.51 -1.08 15.43
CA PHE A 4 5.48 -1.95 14.79
C PHE A 4 5.06 -3.42 14.91
N PRO A 5 5.34 -4.26 13.90
CA PRO A 5 5.16 -5.71 13.99
C PRO A 5 5.80 -6.28 15.25
N GLN A 6 5.06 -7.11 15.97
CA GLN A 6 5.58 -7.88 17.09
C GLN A 6 5.70 -9.34 16.66
N HIS A 7 6.89 -9.90 16.81
CA HIS A 7 7.20 -11.29 16.46
C HIS A 7 7.80 -11.98 17.68
N TYR A 8 7.28 -13.14 18.01
CA TYR A 8 7.83 -13.96 19.09
C TYR A 8 7.69 -15.43 18.76
N LEU A 9 8.68 -16.21 19.21
CA LEU A 9 8.63 -17.66 19.07
C LEU A 9 7.79 -18.24 20.21
N ARG A 10 6.83 -19.08 19.84
CA ARG A 10 6.05 -19.88 20.79
C ARG A 10 6.79 -21.17 21.16
N ARG A 11 7.67 -21.61 20.26
CA ARG A 11 8.61 -22.70 20.47
C ARG A 11 9.88 -22.44 19.68
N ASP A 12 11.03 -22.69 20.29
CA ASP A 12 12.34 -22.47 19.68
C ASP A 12 13.36 -23.55 20.06
N GLY A 13 14.57 -23.46 19.48
CA GLY A 13 15.67 -24.38 19.77
C GLY A 13 16.11 -24.39 21.24
N GLY A 14 15.95 -23.27 21.95
CA GLY A 14 16.26 -23.14 23.37
C GLY A 14 15.37 -24.01 24.26
N ASP A 15 14.12 -24.25 23.87
CA ASP A 15 13.24 -25.18 24.59
C ASP A 15 13.80 -26.62 24.56
N TYR A 16 14.39 -27.04 23.44
CA TYR A 16 15.01 -28.36 23.31
C TYR A 16 16.36 -28.41 24.02
N ALA A 17 17.20 -27.38 23.85
CA ALA A 17 18.50 -27.29 24.50
C ALA A 17 18.38 -27.28 26.04
N SER A 18 17.32 -26.67 26.57
CA SER A 18 17.04 -26.65 28.01
C SER A 18 16.31 -27.91 28.52
N GLY A 19 15.92 -28.83 27.64
CA GLY A 19 15.17 -30.05 27.98
C GLY A 19 13.69 -29.82 28.33
N LYS A 20 13.16 -28.59 28.20
CA LYS A 20 11.73 -28.28 28.34
C LYS A 20 10.88 -28.93 27.25
N SER A 21 11.47 -29.11 26.08
CA SER A 21 10.95 -29.86 24.95
C SER A 21 11.87 -31.02 24.62
N LYS A 22 11.30 -32.11 24.07
CA LYS A 22 12.09 -33.26 23.60
C LYS A 22 11.97 -33.39 22.09
N GLU A 23 13.11 -33.57 21.44
CA GLU A 23 13.13 -34.03 20.06
C GLU A 23 12.58 -35.45 20.00
N THR A 24 11.82 -35.75 18.95
CA THR A 24 11.32 -37.11 18.71
C THR A 24 12.07 -37.67 17.52
N GLN A 25 12.91 -38.69 17.73
CA GLN A 25 13.78 -39.26 16.69
C GLN A 25 14.69 -38.22 16.02
N GLY A 26 15.18 -37.24 16.79
CA GLY A 26 16.01 -36.14 16.27
C GLY A 26 15.24 -35.03 15.53
N PHE A 27 13.90 -35.09 15.52
CA PHE A 27 13.06 -34.04 14.96
C PHE A 27 12.67 -33.01 16.03
N GLY A 28 12.96 -31.74 15.74
CA GLY A 28 12.48 -30.57 16.45
C GLY A 28 11.94 -29.53 15.46
N PHE A 29 11.15 -28.60 15.96
CA PHE A 29 10.55 -27.52 15.17
C PHE A 29 10.43 -26.24 16.00
N SER A 30 10.37 -25.12 15.28
CA SER A 30 10.00 -23.81 15.80
C SER A 30 8.61 -23.43 15.30
N ASP A 31 7.87 -22.70 16.12
CA ASP A 31 6.55 -22.15 15.80
C ASP A 31 6.50 -20.73 16.36
N ASP A 32 5.91 -19.80 15.63
CA ASP A 32 5.95 -18.39 15.97
C ASP A 32 4.58 -17.70 15.86
N VAL A 33 4.54 -16.49 16.40
CA VAL A 33 3.34 -15.64 16.38
C VAL A 33 3.74 -14.26 15.89
N LEU A 34 2.90 -13.73 15.00
CA LEU A 34 3.01 -12.40 14.46
C LEU A 34 1.76 -11.58 14.84
N ILE A 35 1.99 -10.42 15.45
CA ILE A 35 0.95 -9.42 15.71
C ILE A 35 1.30 -8.18 14.89
N ILE A 36 0.43 -7.83 13.95
CA ILE A 36 0.65 -6.71 13.02
C ILE A 36 -0.61 -5.88 12.90
N GLY A 37 -0.42 -4.56 12.80
CA GLY A 37 -1.48 -3.69 12.30
C GLY A 37 -1.70 -3.98 10.81
N THR A 38 -2.95 -4.14 10.39
CA THR A 38 -3.27 -4.42 8.97
C THR A 38 -2.85 -3.31 8.02
N HIS A 39 -2.75 -2.08 8.55
CA HIS A 39 -2.23 -0.88 7.89
C HIS A 39 -0.75 -0.60 8.20
N GLY A 40 -0.09 -1.46 9.00
CA GLY A 40 1.19 -1.17 9.66
C GLY A 40 2.45 -1.61 8.90
N THR A 41 2.29 -2.23 7.74
CA THR A 41 3.36 -2.70 6.85
C THR A 41 2.90 -2.55 5.40
N SER A 42 3.61 -3.07 4.39
CA SER A 42 3.08 -3.11 3.02
C SER A 42 1.68 -3.74 3.02
N HIS A 43 0.66 -3.00 2.57
CA HIS A 43 -0.72 -3.43 2.67
C HIS A 43 -1.57 -2.94 1.51
N VAL A 44 -2.75 -3.54 1.38
CA VAL A 44 -3.85 -3.05 0.56
C VAL A 44 -4.97 -2.56 1.45
N ASP A 45 -5.53 -1.42 1.11
CA ASP A 45 -6.73 -0.90 1.76
C ASP A 45 -7.98 -1.55 1.19
N ALA A 46 -8.84 -2.03 2.09
CA ALA A 46 -10.16 -2.51 1.69
C ALA A 46 -11.11 -1.32 1.49
N LEU A 47 -12.15 -1.48 0.67
CA LEU A 47 -13.07 -0.39 0.36
C LEU A 47 -13.95 0.04 1.56
N CYS A 48 -13.88 -0.70 2.69
CA CYS A 48 -14.43 -0.25 3.97
C CYS A 48 -13.47 0.61 4.81
N HIS A 49 -12.30 0.96 4.29
CA HIS A 49 -11.29 1.73 5.03
C HIS A 49 -11.69 3.20 5.19
N ILE A 50 -12.21 3.82 4.12
CA ILE A 50 -12.47 5.26 4.04
C ILE A 50 -13.97 5.53 4.05
N PHE A 51 -14.35 6.54 4.82
CA PHE A 51 -15.73 7.03 4.90
C PHE A 51 -15.79 8.51 4.49
N CYS A 52 -16.79 8.85 3.69
CA CYS A 52 -17.15 10.24 3.41
C CYS A 52 -18.66 10.40 3.65
N GLU A 53 -19.04 11.45 4.39
CA GLU A 53 -20.44 11.78 4.69
C GLU A 53 -21.25 10.60 5.27
N GLY A 54 -20.63 9.78 6.12
CA GLY A 54 -21.28 8.62 6.75
C GLY A 54 -21.46 7.40 5.84
N THR A 55 -20.79 7.38 4.68
CA THR A 55 -20.88 6.28 3.71
C THR A 55 -19.50 5.78 3.28
N MET A 56 -19.44 4.52 2.88
CA MET A 56 -18.35 3.87 2.15
C MET A 56 -18.64 3.87 0.64
N PHE A 57 -17.70 3.34 -0.14
CA PHE A 57 -17.91 3.00 -1.54
C PHE A 57 -19.22 2.26 -1.78
N GLY A 58 -19.91 2.57 -2.88
CA GLY A 58 -21.20 1.96 -3.23
C GLY A 58 -22.38 2.39 -2.35
N GLY A 59 -22.19 3.39 -1.48
CA GLY A 59 -23.25 3.96 -0.64
C GLY A 59 -23.59 3.15 0.61
N TYR A 60 -22.77 2.16 0.98
CA TYR A 60 -22.95 1.45 2.24
C TYR A 60 -22.72 2.39 3.43
N SER A 61 -23.52 2.28 4.48
CA SER A 61 -23.33 3.10 5.70
C SER A 61 -22.02 2.77 6.38
N SER A 62 -21.31 3.79 6.89
CA SER A 62 -20.11 3.60 7.72
C SER A 62 -20.38 2.81 9.01
N ASP A 63 -21.63 2.73 9.46
CA ASP A 63 -22.05 1.96 10.65
C ASP A 63 -21.93 0.43 10.46
N GLU A 64 -21.72 -0.02 9.21
CA GLU A 64 -21.38 -1.42 8.92
C GLU A 64 -19.98 -1.81 9.42
N VAL A 65 -19.14 -0.81 9.77
CA VAL A 65 -17.81 -1.02 10.37
C VAL A 65 -17.90 -0.81 11.87
N SER A 66 -17.62 -1.85 12.64
CA SER A 66 -17.63 -1.80 14.11
C SER A 66 -16.33 -2.34 14.71
N SER A 67 -16.26 -2.38 16.04
CA SER A 67 -15.17 -3.02 16.77
C SER A 67 -14.99 -4.52 16.49
N THR A 68 -15.98 -5.18 15.87
CA THR A 68 -15.90 -6.60 15.47
C THR A 68 -15.54 -6.78 13.99
N GLY A 69 -15.20 -5.70 13.28
CA GLY A 69 -14.89 -5.71 11.85
C GLY A 69 -16.02 -5.13 11.00
N SER A 70 -15.77 -5.07 9.70
CA SER A 70 -16.74 -4.62 8.70
C SER A 70 -17.66 -5.75 8.23
N LYS A 71 -18.95 -5.45 8.06
CA LYS A 71 -19.93 -6.36 7.46
C LYS A 71 -20.01 -6.26 5.94
N LYS A 72 -19.40 -5.22 5.36
CA LYS A 72 -19.39 -4.92 3.92
C LYS A 72 -18.00 -4.51 3.48
N LEU A 73 -17.59 -4.90 2.28
CA LEU A 73 -16.34 -4.41 1.68
C LEU A 73 -15.07 -4.69 2.51
N GLY A 74 -15.09 -5.72 3.35
CA GLY A 74 -13.92 -6.16 4.11
C GLY A 74 -12.84 -6.76 3.20
N ALA A 75 -11.61 -6.86 3.70
CA ALA A 75 -10.44 -7.35 2.97
C ALA A 75 -10.63 -8.75 2.38
N GLU A 76 -11.47 -9.60 3.00
CA GLU A 76 -11.83 -10.91 2.46
C GLU A 76 -12.53 -10.85 1.09
N THR A 77 -13.14 -9.72 0.75
CA THR A 77 -13.84 -9.51 -0.52
C THR A 77 -12.90 -9.16 -1.67
N ILE A 78 -11.66 -8.73 -1.39
CA ILE A 78 -10.68 -8.34 -2.42
C ILE A 78 -10.18 -9.61 -3.14
N PRO A 79 -10.44 -9.79 -4.45
CA PRO A 79 -9.93 -10.97 -5.16
C PRO A 79 -8.41 -10.91 -5.31
N PRO A 80 -7.73 -12.05 -5.54
CA PRO A 80 -6.40 -12.03 -6.12
C PRO A 80 -6.38 -11.19 -7.41
N ILE A 81 -5.35 -10.36 -7.59
CA ILE A 81 -5.19 -9.53 -8.78
C ILE A 81 -3.91 -9.95 -9.48
N VAL A 82 -4.02 -10.29 -10.76
CA VAL A 82 -2.88 -10.48 -11.67
C VAL A 82 -3.14 -9.61 -12.89
N THR A 83 -2.27 -8.63 -13.13
CA THR A 83 -2.41 -7.68 -14.23
C THR A 83 -1.04 -7.17 -14.67
N ARG A 84 -0.97 -6.35 -15.71
CA ARG A 84 0.23 -5.60 -16.04
C ARG A 84 0.34 -4.38 -15.11
N ALA A 85 1.54 -4.04 -14.68
CA ALA A 85 1.83 -2.83 -13.93
C ALA A 85 2.59 -1.83 -14.78
N ILE A 86 2.24 -0.56 -14.59
CA ILE A 86 3.03 0.62 -14.92
C ILE A 86 3.87 0.95 -13.68
N VAL A 87 5.19 0.85 -13.81
CA VAL A 87 6.14 1.06 -12.73
C VAL A 87 6.90 2.34 -12.99
N ILE A 88 6.85 3.29 -12.04
CA ILE A 88 7.48 4.61 -12.18
C ILE A 88 8.28 4.91 -10.92
N ASP A 89 9.60 5.03 -11.05
CA ASP A 89 10.39 5.73 -10.04
C ASP A 89 10.29 7.24 -10.24
N ALA A 90 9.57 7.91 -9.34
CA ALA A 90 9.41 9.36 -9.38
C ALA A 90 10.62 10.10 -8.80
N VAL A 91 11.53 9.41 -8.12
CA VAL A 91 12.72 10.00 -7.52
C VAL A 91 13.72 10.41 -8.62
N PRO A 92 14.27 11.63 -8.57
CA PRO A 92 15.36 12.04 -9.46
C PRO A 92 16.65 11.23 -9.25
N ASP A 93 17.42 10.99 -10.31
CA ASP A 93 18.65 10.15 -10.27
C ASP A 93 19.71 10.60 -9.25
N ASN A 94 19.70 11.89 -8.89
CA ASN A 94 20.66 12.49 -7.96
C ASN A 94 20.22 12.43 -6.49
N THR A 95 19.05 11.90 -6.16
CA THR A 95 18.57 11.75 -4.78
C THR A 95 18.13 10.32 -4.48
N ALA A 96 18.02 9.98 -3.20
CA ALA A 96 17.53 8.67 -2.77
C ALA A 96 16.01 8.63 -2.57
N TRP A 97 15.40 9.79 -2.27
CA TRP A 97 13.98 9.97 -2.03
C TRP A 97 13.54 11.38 -2.44
N LEU A 98 12.23 11.57 -2.54
CA LEU A 98 11.59 12.88 -2.60
C LEU A 98 11.47 13.45 -1.18
N GLU A 99 11.67 14.76 -1.04
CA GLU A 99 11.49 15.44 0.24
C GLU A 99 10.02 15.40 0.69
N PRO A 100 9.75 15.40 2.02
CA PRO A 100 8.38 15.46 2.53
C PRO A 100 7.58 16.64 1.98
N GLY A 101 6.34 16.38 1.52
CA GLY A 101 5.46 17.39 0.94
C GLY A 101 5.67 17.68 -0.54
N VAL A 102 6.58 16.96 -1.22
CA VAL A 102 6.73 17.06 -2.68
C VAL A 102 5.57 16.34 -3.36
N ALA A 103 4.79 17.10 -4.13
CA ALA A 103 3.70 16.59 -4.95
C ALA A 103 4.24 16.03 -6.29
N ILE A 104 3.70 14.89 -6.71
CA ILE A 104 3.94 14.28 -8.02
C ILE A 104 2.70 14.55 -8.86
N HIS A 105 2.84 15.39 -9.87
CA HIS A 105 1.73 15.82 -10.71
C HIS A 105 1.46 14.83 -11.85
N ALA A 106 0.24 14.88 -12.41
CA ALA A 106 -0.12 14.08 -13.58
C ALA A 106 0.86 14.28 -14.75
N ALA A 107 1.33 15.50 -14.95
CA ALA A 107 2.29 15.84 -16.00
C ALA A 107 3.66 15.17 -15.77
N ASP A 108 4.12 15.03 -14.52
CA ASP A 108 5.38 14.38 -14.20
C ASP A 108 5.33 12.89 -14.53
N LEU A 109 4.21 12.23 -14.18
CA LEU A 109 3.95 10.83 -14.51
C LEU A 109 3.91 10.63 -16.03
N GLN A 110 3.13 11.46 -16.74
CA GLN A 110 2.98 11.36 -18.19
C GLN A 110 4.32 11.56 -18.91
N SER A 111 5.11 12.57 -18.51
CA SER A 111 6.42 12.84 -19.12
C SER A 111 7.37 11.64 -18.99
N ARG A 112 7.43 11.01 -17.82
CA ARG A 112 8.27 9.83 -17.59
C ARG A 112 7.84 8.64 -18.45
N LEU A 113 6.54 8.45 -18.63
CA LEU A 113 6.00 7.38 -19.48
C LEU A 113 6.29 7.63 -20.96
N ASP A 114 6.13 8.88 -21.41
CA ASP A 114 6.39 9.29 -22.80
C ASP A 114 7.88 9.08 -23.17
N GLU A 115 8.81 9.37 -22.25
CA GLU A 115 10.25 9.12 -22.43
C GLU A 115 10.58 7.64 -22.70
N GLN A 116 9.77 6.72 -22.17
CA GLN A 116 9.92 5.28 -22.37
C GLN A 116 9.00 4.72 -23.47
N GLY A 117 8.15 5.56 -24.08
CA GLY A 117 7.14 5.11 -25.03
C GLY A 117 6.10 4.16 -24.41
N ILE A 118 5.81 4.31 -23.12
CA ILE A 118 4.86 3.47 -22.39
C ILE A 118 3.50 4.18 -22.36
N THR A 119 2.44 3.45 -22.70
CA THR A 119 1.06 3.95 -22.59
C THR A 119 0.30 3.08 -21.60
N PRO A 120 -0.28 3.66 -20.53
CA PRO A 120 -1.16 2.92 -19.63
C PRO A 120 -2.43 2.45 -20.34
N GLU A 121 -2.85 1.22 -20.07
CA GLU A 121 -4.09 0.64 -20.56
C GLU A 121 -5.06 0.36 -19.40
N PRO A 122 -6.38 0.37 -19.67
CA PRO A 122 -7.38 0.02 -18.66
C PRO A 122 -7.09 -1.32 -18.00
N GLY A 123 -7.13 -1.34 -16.67
CA GLY A 123 -6.86 -2.52 -15.85
C GLY A 123 -5.40 -2.68 -15.40
N ASP A 124 -4.49 -1.82 -15.85
CA ASP A 124 -3.12 -1.80 -15.32
C ASP A 124 -3.10 -1.48 -13.82
N ALA A 125 -2.06 -1.93 -13.12
CA ALA A 125 -1.69 -1.41 -11.81
C ALA A 125 -0.74 -0.21 -11.97
N LEU A 126 -0.88 0.84 -11.17
CA LEU A 126 0.09 1.94 -11.11
C LEU A 126 0.93 1.81 -9.85
N ILE A 127 2.25 1.65 -9.99
CA ILE A 127 3.18 1.52 -8.87
C ILE A 127 4.21 2.65 -8.93
N VAL A 128 4.20 3.54 -7.95
CA VAL A 128 5.02 4.75 -7.92
C VAL A 128 5.98 4.73 -6.74
N ARG A 129 7.28 4.78 -7.02
CA ARG A 129 8.30 4.96 -5.99
C ARG A 129 8.53 6.43 -5.73
N THR A 130 8.50 6.80 -4.45
CA THR A 130 8.78 8.12 -3.88
C THR A 130 10.05 8.11 -3.01
N GLY A 131 10.52 6.94 -2.58
CA GLY A 131 11.63 6.74 -1.65
C GLY A 131 11.27 7.00 -0.19
N TRP A 132 10.00 7.21 0.15
CA TRP A 132 9.60 7.61 1.51
C TRP A 132 9.84 6.52 2.56
N VAL A 133 9.63 5.23 2.25
CA VAL A 133 10.01 4.13 3.18
C VAL A 133 11.50 4.19 3.51
N GLU A 134 12.38 4.43 2.52
CA GLU A 134 13.83 4.56 2.75
C GLU A 134 14.17 5.77 3.65
N PHE A 135 13.52 6.91 3.39
CA PHE A 135 13.64 8.10 4.23
C PHE A 135 13.17 7.83 5.68
N SER A 136 12.06 7.12 5.84
CA SER A 136 11.45 6.84 7.15
C SER A 136 12.38 6.07 8.10
N HIS A 137 13.21 5.19 7.54
CA HIS A 137 14.19 4.41 8.30
C HIS A 137 15.34 5.26 8.87
N GLN A 138 15.55 6.49 8.39
CA GLN A 138 16.51 7.44 8.97
C GLN A 138 16.02 8.06 10.28
N GLY A 139 14.77 7.78 10.71
CA GLY A 139 14.21 8.24 11.98
C GLY A 139 13.76 9.70 11.99
N ASN A 140 13.72 10.37 10.84
CA ASN A 140 13.41 11.80 10.72
C ASN A 140 11.95 12.08 10.33
N LEU A 141 11.01 11.41 10.98
CA LEU A 141 9.58 11.59 10.72
C LEU A 141 9.01 12.68 11.63
N SER A 142 8.65 13.83 11.06
CA SER A 142 7.89 14.87 11.76
C SER A 142 6.54 15.11 11.07
N GLY A 143 5.44 14.88 11.79
CA GLY A 143 4.09 15.07 11.26
C GLY A 143 3.67 14.05 10.17
N PHE A 144 2.54 14.35 9.51
CA PHE A 144 2.00 13.61 8.36
C PHE A 144 2.49 14.22 7.04
N SER A 145 3.79 14.55 6.97
CA SER A 145 4.39 15.08 5.75
C SER A 145 5.03 13.94 4.96
N ALA A 146 4.55 13.71 3.74
CA ALA A 146 5.04 12.66 2.86
C ALA A 146 4.94 13.16 1.40
N PRO A 147 5.93 12.85 0.55
CA PRO A 147 5.76 13.03 -0.89
C PRO A 147 4.70 12.06 -1.40
N GLY A 148 4.04 12.38 -2.50
CA GLY A 148 3.02 11.50 -3.07
C GLY A 148 2.31 12.13 -4.26
N LEU A 149 1.28 11.46 -4.76
CA LEU A 149 0.49 11.96 -5.88
C LEU A 149 -0.27 13.23 -5.50
N SER A 150 -0.24 14.23 -6.39
CA SER A 150 -1.02 15.47 -6.28
C SER A 150 -2.50 15.21 -6.50
N ALA A 151 -3.37 16.07 -5.96
CA ALA A 151 -4.81 16.05 -6.25
C ALA A 151 -5.12 16.17 -7.75
N ASP A 152 -4.24 16.78 -8.55
CA ASP A 152 -4.43 16.87 -10.01
C ASP A 152 -4.38 15.52 -10.73
N THR A 153 -3.84 14.48 -10.09
CA THR A 153 -3.74 13.14 -10.66
C THR A 153 -5.08 12.39 -10.69
N ILE A 154 -6.11 12.86 -9.97
CA ILE A 154 -7.41 12.19 -9.86
C ILE A 154 -8.01 11.93 -11.24
N GLU A 155 -8.11 12.97 -12.08
CA GLU A 155 -8.71 12.84 -13.42
C GLU A 155 -7.81 12.04 -14.37
N TRP A 156 -6.50 12.10 -14.18
CA TRP A 156 -5.55 11.29 -14.96
C TRP A 156 -5.70 9.79 -14.63
N VAL A 157 -5.81 9.43 -13.34
CA VAL A 157 -6.06 8.06 -12.89
C VAL A 157 -7.41 7.55 -13.42
N ARG A 158 -8.46 8.37 -13.36
CA ARG A 158 -9.80 8.06 -13.92
C ARG A 158 -9.76 7.81 -15.41
N HIS A 159 -9.00 8.65 -16.14
CA HIS A 159 -8.84 8.52 -17.59
C HIS A 159 -8.22 7.17 -17.97
N HIS A 160 -7.14 6.78 -17.29
CA HIS A 160 -6.41 5.53 -17.59
C HIS A 160 -7.05 4.27 -17.00
N LYS A 161 -7.98 4.39 -16.04
CA LYS A 161 -8.76 3.27 -15.48
C LYS A 161 -7.87 2.17 -14.88
N PHE A 162 -6.93 2.55 -14.03
CA PHE A 162 -6.11 1.61 -13.27
C PHE A 162 -6.98 0.71 -12.39
N ALA A 163 -6.58 -0.55 -12.22
CA ALA A 163 -7.26 -1.51 -11.33
C ALA A 163 -6.85 -1.33 -9.86
N VAL A 164 -5.63 -0.86 -9.62
CA VAL A 164 -5.05 -0.62 -8.30
C VAL A 164 -3.93 0.42 -8.44
N ILE A 165 -3.75 1.26 -7.42
CA ILE A 165 -2.63 2.20 -7.36
C ILE A 165 -1.84 1.98 -6.08
N GLY A 166 -0.53 2.21 -6.13
CA GLY A 166 0.34 1.92 -5.00
C GLY A 166 1.61 2.76 -4.95
N ALA A 167 2.08 3.01 -3.73
CA ALA A 167 3.33 3.73 -3.49
C ALA A 167 4.06 3.22 -2.24
N ASP A 168 5.34 3.60 -2.13
CA ASP A 168 6.19 3.40 -0.95
C ASP A 168 6.12 4.55 0.06
N ASN A 169 4.96 5.22 0.16
CA ASN A 169 4.68 6.24 1.16
C ASN A 169 3.52 5.81 2.07
N ILE A 170 3.04 6.71 2.93
CA ILE A 170 2.04 6.40 3.97
C ILE A 170 0.58 6.60 3.53
N ALA A 171 0.33 7.08 2.30
CA ALA A 171 -1.01 7.52 1.88
C ALA A 171 -1.28 7.48 0.36
N VAL A 172 -0.32 7.04 -0.47
CA VAL A 172 -0.28 7.23 -1.94
C VAL A 172 -0.21 8.69 -2.39
N GLU A 173 -1.03 9.56 -1.81
CA GLU A 173 -1.08 11.01 -2.05
C GLU A 173 -0.12 11.82 -1.19
N VAL A 174 0.15 13.04 -1.65
CA VAL A 174 1.02 13.99 -0.95
C VAL A 174 0.37 14.50 0.34
N GLY A 175 1.18 14.61 1.39
CA GLY A 175 0.82 15.27 2.66
C GLY A 175 1.79 16.42 2.95
N PRO A 176 1.33 17.60 3.40
CA PRO A 176 -0.06 17.96 3.69
C PRO A 176 -0.91 18.08 2.42
N SER A 177 -2.23 17.90 2.58
CA SER A 177 -3.17 18.02 1.47
C SER A 177 -3.11 19.40 0.80
N GLU A 178 -3.19 19.38 -0.52
CA GLU A 178 -3.27 20.57 -1.38
C GLU A 178 -4.69 21.16 -1.42
N ILE A 179 -5.69 20.41 -0.95
CA ILE A 179 -7.10 20.78 -0.98
C ILE A 179 -7.56 21.20 0.42
N ALA A 180 -8.09 22.42 0.53
CA ALA A 180 -8.65 22.95 1.77
C ALA A 180 -9.74 22.03 2.33
N ASP A 181 -9.73 21.86 3.65
CA ASP A 181 -10.72 21.06 4.41
C ASP A 181 -10.84 19.57 4.02
N THR A 182 -9.92 19.05 3.20
CA THR A 182 -9.85 17.63 2.83
C THR A 182 -8.48 17.07 3.17
N ALA A 183 -8.39 16.06 4.04
CA ALA A 183 -7.11 15.51 4.46
C ALA A 183 -6.46 14.60 3.40
N LEU A 184 -7.28 13.87 2.64
CA LEU A 184 -6.88 12.83 1.69
C LEU A 184 -7.76 12.88 0.42
N PRO A 185 -7.60 13.88 -0.45
CA PRO A 185 -8.40 14.04 -1.68
C PRO A 185 -8.41 12.83 -2.61
N LEU A 186 -7.32 12.07 -2.75
CA LEU A 186 -7.29 10.88 -3.61
C LEU A 186 -8.09 9.74 -2.99
N HIS A 187 -7.95 9.48 -1.70
CA HIS A 187 -8.78 8.48 -1.03
C HIS A 187 -10.28 8.81 -1.14
N ALA A 188 -10.65 10.07 -0.91
CA ALA A 188 -12.04 10.50 -1.01
C ALA A 188 -12.57 10.37 -2.45
N SER A 189 -11.76 10.69 -3.47
CA SER A 189 -12.24 10.72 -4.85
C SER A 189 -12.15 9.38 -5.56
N LEU A 190 -11.08 8.61 -5.34
CA LEU A 190 -10.80 7.39 -6.11
C LEU A 190 -11.21 6.13 -5.33
N MET A 191 -10.93 6.07 -4.02
CA MET A 191 -11.32 4.90 -3.23
C MET A 191 -12.80 4.96 -2.83
N HIS A 192 -13.25 6.06 -2.23
CA HIS A 192 -14.63 6.19 -1.77
C HIS A 192 -15.64 6.31 -2.93
N GLN A 193 -15.38 7.15 -3.94
CA GLN A 193 -16.35 7.31 -5.05
C GLN A 193 -16.20 6.22 -6.12
N ASP A 194 -14.96 5.90 -6.53
CA ASP A 194 -14.72 5.04 -7.69
C ASP A 194 -14.44 3.56 -7.33
N GLY A 195 -14.16 3.26 -6.06
CA GLY A 195 -13.89 1.90 -5.59
C GLY A 195 -12.48 1.40 -5.93
N LEU A 196 -11.53 2.30 -6.11
CA LEU A 196 -10.13 1.98 -6.41
C LEU A 196 -9.38 1.54 -5.16
N LEU A 197 -8.64 0.43 -5.25
CA LEU A 197 -7.81 -0.09 -4.16
C LEU A 197 -6.46 0.62 -4.12
N PHE A 198 -5.99 0.93 -2.91
CA PHE A 198 -4.72 1.60 -2.67
C PHE A 198 -3.74 0.64 -2.00
N LEU A 199 -2.46 0.76 -2.36
CA LEU A 199 -1.35 0.04 -1.73
C LEU A 199 -0.39 1.05 -1.12
N GLU A 200 -0.10 0.92 0.17
CA GLU A 200 0.81 1.81 0.87
C GLU A 200 2.00 1.04 1.45
N LEU A 201 3.04 1.78 1.81
CA LEU A 201 4.24 1.26 2.47
C LEU A 201 4.90 0.11 1.71
N LEU A 202 4.80 0.12 0.38
CA LEU A 202 5.42 -0.89 -0.46
C LEU A 202 6.95 -0.83 -0.35
N ASP A 203 7.62 -1.98 -0.31
CA ASP A 203 9.06 -2.02 -0.56
C ASP A 203 9.32 -1.95 -2.07
N LEU A 204 9.70 -0.75 -2.52
CA LEU A 204 10.00 -0.44 -3.92
C LEU A 204 11.49 -0.23 -4.18
N SER A 205 12.37 -0.67 -3.27
CA SER A 205 13.83 -0.52 -3.42
C SER A 205 14.37 -1.16 -4.72
N SER A 206 13.78 -2.28 -5.14
CA SER A 206 14.17 -3.03 -6.35
C SER A 206 13.80 -2.35 -7.68
N ILE A 207 13.02 -1.27 -7.64
CA ILE A 207 12.57 -0.52 -8.83
C ILE A 207 13.25 0.84 -9.00
N LYS A 208 14.27 1.12 -8.19
CA LYS A 208 15.04 2.36 -8.29
C LYS A 208 15.57 2.60 -9.71
N GLY A 209 15.33 3.80 -10.23
CA GLY A 209 15.69 4.24 -11.58
C GLY A 209 14.87 3.60 -12.70
N LYS A 210 13.79 2.87 -12.39
CA LYS A 210 12.97 2.19 -13.42
C LYS A 210 11.74 3.01 -13.75
N VAL A 211 11.52 3.20 -15.06
CA VAL A 211 10.22 3.51 -15.62
C VAL A 211 9.93 2.43 -16.66
N THR A 212 8.99 1.54 -16.38
CA THR A 212 8.82 0.30 -17.17
C THR A 212 7.46 -0.35 -16.96
N THR A 213 7.20 -1.45 -17.66
CA THR A 213 6.05 -2.32 -17.44
C THR A 213 6.49 -3.64 -16.81
N ALA A 214 5.64 -4.25 -15.98
CA ALA A 214 5.91 -5.56 -15.38
C ALA A 214 4.63 -6.39 -15.29
N MET A 215 4.74 -7.70 -15.11
CA MET A 215 3.63 -8.49 -14.58
C MET A 215 3.52 -8.25 -13.08
N PHE A 216 2.32 -7.94 -12.60
CA PHE A 216 2.01 -7.64 -11.22
C PHE A 216 1.08 -8.69 -10.62
N SER A 217 1.36 -9.10 -9.38
CA SER A 217 0.51 -9.98 -8.60
C SER A 217 0.29 -9.44 -7.20
N LEU A 218 -0.97 -9.39 -6.77
CA LEU A 218 -1.40 -9.01 -5.42
C LEU A 218 -2.29 -10.11 -4.84
N ASN A 219 -1.93 -10.60 -3.66
CA ASN A 219 -2.69 -11.65 -2.95
C ASN A 219 -2.92 -11.23 -1.49
N PRO A 220 -4.04 -10.56 -1.18
CA PRO A 220 -4.40 -10.19 0.18
C PRO A 220 -4.76 -11.43 1.02
N LEU A 221 -4.40 -11.40 2.30
CA LEU A 221 -4.96 -12.31 3.29
C LEU A 221 -6.47 -12.08 3.38
N LYS A 222 -7.23 -13.17 3.50
CA LYS A 222 -8.69 -13.13 3.63
C LYS A 222 -9.11 -12.85 5.07
N ILE A 223 -8.81 -11.64 5.54
CA ILE A 223 -9.16 -11.16 6.88
C ILE A 223 -10.63 -10.75 6.89
N VAL A 224 -11.50 -11.59 7.46
CA VAL A 224 -12.94 -11.35 7.53
C VAL A 224 -13.23 -10.05 8.28
N GLY A 225 -13.90 -9.11 7.61
CA GLY A 225 -14.22 -7.78 8.13
C GLY A 225 -13.01 -6.86 8.32
N GLY A 226 -11.85 -7.22 7.76
CA GLY A 226 -10.63 -6.40 7.86
C GLY A 226 -10.74 -5.13 7.01
N THR A 227 -10.23 -4.00 7.53
CA THR A 227 -10.16 -2.73 6.78
C THR A 227 -8.96 -2.63 5.84
N ALA A 228 -8.03 -3.57 5.95
CA ALA A 228 -6.88 -3.73 5.07
C ALA A 228 -6.36 -5.16 5.19
N SER A 229 -5.44 -5.51 4.30
CA SER A 229 -4.62 -6.72 4.43
C SER A 229 -3.15 -6.39 4.19
N PRO A 230 -2.24 -6.87 5.05
CA PRO A 230 -0.82 -6.97 4.71
C PRO A 230 -0.63 -7.76 3.42
N VAL A 231 0.33 -7.33 2.59
CA VAL A 231 0.64 -7.96 1.30
C VAL A 231 2.14 -7.93 1.02
N ALA A 232 2.58 -8.85 0.18
CA ALA A 232 3.88 -8.81 -0.48
C ALA A 232 3.66 -8.88 -2.00
N PRO A 233 3.34 -7.76 -2.67
CA PRO A 233 3.08 -7.77 -4.10
C PRO A 233 4.35 -8.14 -4.88
N MET A 234 4.18 -8.78 -6.03
CA MET A 234 5.30 -9.17 -6.89
C MET A 234 5.29 -8.38 -8.20
N LEU A 235 6.47 -7.94 -8.62
CA LEU A 235 6.73 -7.39 -9.95
C LEU A 235 7.69 -8.33 -10.68
N MET A 236 7.33 -8.76 -11.89
CA MET A 236 8.13 -9.63 -12.75
C MET A 236 8.41 -8.91 -14.09
N TYR A 237 9.71 -8.74 -14.40
CA TYR A 237 10.24 -8.03 -15.57
C TYR A 237 10.79 -8.98 -16.63
#